data_AF-A0A938YXH6-F1
#
_entry.id   AF-A0A938YXH6-F1
#
_cell.length_a   1.000
_cell.length_b   1.000
_cell.length_c   1.000
_cell.angle_alpha   90.00
_cell.angle_beta   90.00
_cell.angle_gamma   90.00
#
_symmetry.space_group_name_H-M   'P 1'
#
loop_
_entity.id
_entity.type
_entity.pdbx_description
1 polymer ?
#
loop_
_entity_poly.entity_id
_entity_poly.type
_entity_poly.pdbx_seq_one_letter_code
_entity_poly.pdbx_strand_id
1 'polypeptide(L)' 'MARFEEADARLFKNVWVCMRCSAKNRNSAGAKPRKCRKCGSKRLRLKHKTKKA' A
#
# COMPACT_ATOMS: atom_id res chain seq x y z
N MET A 1 -14.25 6.43 16.21
CA MET A 1 -14.67 6.27 14.80
C MET A 1 -15.01 4.81 14.57
N ALA A 2 -16.18 4.53 13.99
CA ALA A 2 -16.57 3.18 13.61
C ALA A 2 -15.52 2.57 12.66
N ARG A 3 -15.15 1.31 12.90
CA ARG A 3 -14.28 0.53 12.01
C ARG A 3 -15.17 -0.33 11.12
N PHE A 4 -14.92 -0.29 9.82
CA PHE A 4 -15.62 -1.12 8.83
C PHE A 4 -14.61 -2.05 8.17
N GLU A 5 -14.71 -3.35 8.46
CA GLU A 5 -13.72 -4.34 8.01
C GLU A 5 -13.67 -4.46 6.48
N GLU A 6 -14.82 -4.33 5.81
CA GLU A 6 -14.95 -4.37 4.35
C GLU A 6 -14.22 -3.19 3.68
N ALA A 7 -14.35 -1.99 4.26
CA ALA A 7 -13.66 -0.81 3.78
C ALA A 7 -12.14 -0.94 3.98
N ASP A 8 -11.72 -1.52 5.11
CA ASP A 8 -10.30 -1.75 5.41
C ASP A 8 -9.66 -2.72 4.42
N ALA A 9 -10.38 -3.79 4.07
CA ALA A 9 -9.95 -4.75 3.07
C ALA A 9 -9.78 -4.08 1.69
N ARG A 10 -10.69 -3.18 1.30
CA ARG A 10 -10.61 -2.47 0.00
C ARG A 10 -9.51 -1.41 -0.04
N LEU A 11 -9.27 -0.70 1.06
CA LEU A 11 -8.43 0.50 1.08
C LEU A 11 -6.96 0.23 1.45
N PHE A 12 -6.68 -0.83 2.20
CA PHE A 12 -5.36 -1.08 2.77
C PHE A 12 -4.76 -2.43 2.40
N LYS A 13 -5.57 -3.45 2.09
CA LYS A 13 -5.06 -4.78 1.74
C LYS A 13 -4.22 -4.69 0.47
N ASN A 14 -2.96 -5.12 0.57
CA ASN A 14 -2.00 -5.21 -0.53
C ASN A 14 -1.70 -3.89 -1.26
N VAL A 15 -1.89 -2.76 -0.58
CA VAL A 15 -1.53 -1.43 -1.12
C VAL A 15 -0.15 -1.05 -0.64
N TRP A 16 0.78 -0.93 -1.58
CA TRP A 16 2.15 -0.51 -1.32
C TRP A 16 2.38 0.91 -1.85
N VAL A 17 3.05 1.75 -1.07
CA VAL A 17 3.40 3.12 -1.45
C VAL A 17 4.89 3.18 -1.71
N CYS A 18 5.27 3.70 -2.88
CA CYS A 18 6.67 3.95 -3.19
C CYS A 18 7.21 5.10 -2.35
N MET A 19 8.39 4.93 -1.73
CA MET A 19 9.03 5.98 -0.94
C MET A 19 9.75 7.03 -1.78
N ARG A 20 9.88 6.81 -3.11
CA ARG A 20 10.53 7.76 -4.03
C ARG A 20 9.53 8.68 -4.73
N CYS A 21 8.42 8.12 -5.23
CA CYS A 21 7.44 8.87 -6.04
C CYS A 21 6.01 8.81 -5.49
N SER A 22 5.80 8.26 -4.29
CA SER A 22 4.51 8.17 -3.62
C SER A 22 3.41 7.40 -4.38
N ALA A 23 3.77 6.70 -5.47
CA ALA A 23 2.83 5.93 -6.26
C ALA A 23 2.28 4.73 -5.47
N LYS A 24 0.97 4.49 -5.61
CA LYS A 24 0.26 3.33 -5.05
C LYS A 24 0.42 2.13 -6.00
N ASN A 25 1.10 1.11 -5.55
CA ASN A 25 1.28 -0.17 -6.22
C ASN A 25 0.38 -1.19 -5.51
N ARG A 26 -0.71 -1.58 -6.17
CA ARG A 26 -1.59 -2.66 -5.71
C ARG A 26 -1.05 -3.97 -6.25
N ASN A 27 -0.96 -4.99 -5.41
CA ASN A 27 -0.64 -6.34 -5.87
C ASN A 27 -1.79 -7.27 -5.50
N SER A 28 -2.28 -8.06 -6.46
CA SER A 28 -3.36 -9.03 -6.26
C SER A 28 -2.92 -10.21 -5.39
N ALA A 29 -1.64 -10.56 -5.40
CA ALA A 29 -1.13 -11.79 -4.78
C ALA A 29 -0.70 -11.65 -3.30
N GLY A 30 -1.04 -10.57 -2.60
CA GLY A 30 -0.59 -10.37 -1.20
C GLY A 30 0.91 -10.08 -1.04
N ALA A 31 1.72 -10.30 -2.07
CA ALA A 31 3.15 -10.14 -2.03
C ALA A 31 3.60 -8.68 -2.19
N LYS A 32 4.79 -8.38 -1.65
CA LYS A 32 5.48 -7.11 -1.91
C LYS A 32 5.83 -6.98 -3.40
N PRO A 33 5.44 -5.89 -4.09
CA PRO A 33 5.85 -5.67 -5.47
C PRO A 33 7.37 -5.57 -5.56
N ARG A 34 7.98 -6.21 -6.57
CA ARG A 34 9.43 -6.19 -6.77
C ARG A 34 9.97 -4.78 -7.02
N LYS A 35 9.20 -3.94 -7.72
CA LYS A 35 9.54 -2.56 -8.08
C LYS A 35 8.30 -1.69 -8.21
N CYS A 36 8.45 -0.37 -8.02
CA CYS A 36 7.39 0.58 -8.31
C CYS A 36 7.10 0.62 -9.81
N ARG A 37 5.81 0.59 -10.18
CA ARG A 37 5.36 0.63 -11.58
C ARG A 37 5.70 1.94 -12.31
N LYS A 38 5.93 3.04 -11.57
CA LYS A 38 6.28 4.35 -12.15
C LYS A 38 7.78 4.60 -12.22
N CYS A 39 8.48 4.50 -11.09
CA CYS A 39 9.89 4.94 -11.00
C CYS A 39 10.91 3.79 -10.91
N GLY A 40 10.46 2.53 -10.92
CA GLY A 40 11.36 1.36 -10.82
C GLY A 40 12.02 1.15 -9.46
N SER A 41 11.84 2.04 -8.48
CA SER A 41 12.44 1.89 -7.14
C SER A 41 11.90 0.66 -6.42
N LYS A 42 12.79 -0.05 -5.71
CA LYS A 42 12.47 -1.20 -4.84
C LYS A 42 12.03 -0.77 -3.43
N ARG A 43 12.14 0.53 -3.10
CA ARG A 43 11.77 1.11 -1.80
C ARG A 43 10.26 1.34 -1.76
N LEU A 44 9.55 0.32 -1.27
CA LEU A 44 8.10 0.28 -1.15
C LEU A 44 7.74 -0.03 0.30
N ARG A 45 6.84 0.77 0.88
CA ARG A 45 6.26 0.57 2.21
C ARG A 45 4.81 0.13 2.12
N LEU A 46 4.34 -0.65 3.08
CA LEU A 46 2.92 -0.96 3.16
C LEU A 46 2.14 0.30 3.57
N LYS A 47 0.93 0.48 3.03
CA LYS A 47 0.06 1.57 3.45
C LYS A 47 -0.42 1.30 4.90
N HIS A 48 -0.20 2.27 5.78
CA HIS A 48 -0.67 2.17 7.16
C HIS A 48 -2.20 2.20 7.22
N LYS A 49 -2.79 1.31 8.04
CA LYS A 49 -4.23 1.25 8.31
C LYS A 49 -4.69 2.37 9.24
N THR A 50 -3.82 2.79 10.16
CA THR A 50 -4.08 3.86 11.13
C THR A 50 -3.14 5.04 10.87
N LYS A 51 -3.59 6.27 11.16
CA LYS A 51 -2.65 7.38 11.36
C LYS A 51 -1.90 7.11 12.66
N LYS A 52 -0.57 7.20 12.63
CA LYS A 52 0.21 7.28 13.88
C LYS A 52 -0.06 8.68 14.47
N ALA A 53 -0.29 8.73 15.77
CA ALA A 53 -0.43 9.97 16.52
C ALA A 53 0.88 10.76 16.48
#